data_AF-A0A953MNY7-F1
#
_entry.id   AF-A0A953MNY7-F1
#
_cell.length_a   1.000
_cell.length_b   1.000
_cell.length_c   1.000
_cell.angle_alpha   90.00
_cell.angle_beta   90.00
_cell.angle_gamma   90.00
#
_symmetry.space_group_name_H-M   'P 1'
#
loop_
_entity.id
_entity.type
_entity.pdbx_description
1 polymer ?
#
loop_
_entity_poly.entity_id
_entity_poly.type
_entity_poly.pdbx_seq_one_letter_code
_entity_poly.pdbx_strand_id
1 'polypeptide(L)'
;MKKYIINGAVLIVIILISISGCVPSKPTEEVEILPSERLINKLEVNRRKVKNFEGNGTINITSDQFTGSASFNIILQKPDSIYLTVMGPFN
;
A
#
# COMPACT_ATOMS: atom_id res chain seq x y z
N MET A 1 13.80 20.58 -57.46
CA MET A 1 12.77 20.50 -56.39
C MET A 1 12.86 19.22 -55.56
N LYS A 2 12.96 18.02 -56.15
CA LYS A 2 13.10 16.74 -55.41
C LYS A 2 14.24 16.71 -54.36
N LYS A 3 15.43 17.26 -54.65
CA LYS A 3 16.56 17.30 -53.69
C LYS A 3 16.26 18.13 -52.43
N TYR A 4 15.53 19.24 -52.55
CA TYR A 4 15.16 20.07 -51.40
C TYR A 4 14.09 19.40 -50.52
N ILE A 5 13.17 18.66 -51.14
CA ILE A 5 12.16 17.85 -50.44
C ILE A 5 12.82 16.72 -49.65
N ILE A 6 13.82 16.04 -50.25
CA ILE A 6 14.58 14.97 -49.59
C ILE A 6 15.37 15.52 -48.40
N ASN A 7 16.08 16.64 -48.56
CA ASN A 7 16.83 17.25 -47.47
C ASN A 7 15.92 17.74 -46.33
N GLY A 8 14.74 18.27 -46.65
CA GLY A 8 13.74 18.65 -45.65
C GLY A 8 13.21 17.46 -44.85
N ALA A 9 12.96 16.33 -45.53
CA ALA A 9 12.51 15.10 -44.88
C ALA A 9 13.56 14.54 -43.91
N VAL A 10 14.84 14.57 -44.28
CA VAL A 10 15.95 14.12 -43.41
C VAL A 10 16.04 14.99 -42.14
N LEU A 11 15.91 16.32 -42.28
CA LEU A 11 15.93 17.24 -41.15
C LEU A 11 14.78 16.96 -40.17
N ILE A 12 13.58 16.71 -40.69
CA ILE A 12 12.39 16.38 -39.89
C ILE A 12 12.59 15.08 -39.11
N VAL A 13 13.17 14.06 -39.74
CA VAL A 13 13.45 12.77 -39.05
C VAL A 13 14.45 12.97 -37.91
N ILE A 14 15.49 13.78 -38.09
CA ILE A 14 16.48 14.07 -37.04
C ILE A 14 15.84 14.78 -35.85
N ILE A 15 14.92 15.73 -36.11
CA ILE A 15 14.20 16.44 -35.07
C ILE A 15 13.29 15.49 -34.28
N LEU A 16 12.57 14.60 -34.98
CA LEU A 16 11.67 13.62 -34.35
C LEU A 16 12.42 12.61 -33.46
N ILE A 17 13.63 12.22 -33.83
CA ILE A 17 14.49 11.33 -33.01
C ILE A 17 15.03 12.07 -31.79
N SER A 18 15.27 13.38 -31.89
CA SER A 18 15.84 14.17 -30.79
C SER A 18 14.83 14.42 -29.64
N ILE A 19 13.52 14.41 -29.94
CA ILE A 19 12.48 14.65 -28.93
C ILE A 19 12.00 13.38 -28.22
N SER A 20 12.26 12.18 -28.76
CA SER A 20 11.82 10.90 -28.17
C SER A 20 12.72 10.37 -27.05
N GLY A 21 13.88 11.01 -26.81
CA GLY A 21 14.85 10.59 -25.79
C GLY A 21 14.66 11.20 -24.39
N CYS A 22 13.73 12.15 -24.21
CA CYS A 22 13.51 12.79 -22.91
C CYS A 22 12.43 12.04 -22.11
N VAL A 23 12.79 10.87 -21.59
CA VAL A 23 11.95 10.16 -20.61
C VAL A 23 12.47 10.53 -19.21
N PRO A 24 11.63 11.07 -18.31
CA PRO A 24 12.07 11.34 -16.95
C PRO A 24 12.52 10.03 -16.31
N SER A 25 13.68 10.06 -15.63
CA SER A 25 14.11 8.94 -14.80
C SER A 25 12.98 8.64 -13.82
N LYS A 26 12.38 7.46 -13.93
CA LYS A 26 11.45 7.00 -12.91
C LYS A 26 12.22 7.02 -11.60
N PRO A 27 11.74 7.69 -10.54
CA PRO A 27 12.35 7.56 -9.23
C PRO A 27 12.29 6.07 -8.90
N THR A 28 13.45 5.42 -8.85
CA THR A 28 13.54 4.11 -8.22
C THR A 28 13.10 4.34 -6.79
N GLU A 29 11.98 3.74 -6.41
CA GLU A 29 11.59 3.62 -5.00
C GLU A 29 12.69 2.77 -4.36
N GLU A 30 13.76 3.41 -3.91
CA GLU A 30 14.67 2.81 -2.95
C GLU A 30 13.79 2.44 -1.75
N VAL A 31 13.60 1.15 -1.53
CA VAL A 31 12.91 0.64 -0.36
C VAL A 31 13.77 1.05 0.83
N GLU A 32 13.43 2.19 1.43
CA GLU A 32 14.08 2.68 2.63
C GLU A 32 13.78 1.69 3.76
N ILE A 33 14.76 0.84 4.06
CA ILE A 33 14.69 -0.06 5.22
C ILE A 33 14.84 0.81 6.46
N LEU A 34 13.71 1.29 6.98
CA LEU A 34 13.69 2.06 8.21
C LEU A 34 14.21 1.19 9.37
N PRO A 35 15.05 1.75 10.27
CA PRO A 35 15.40 1.08 11.51
C PRO A 35 14.15 0.70 12.30
N SER A 36 14.20 -0.43 13.00
CA SER A 36 13.06 -0.95 13.78
C SER A 36 12.49 0.09 14.75
N GLU A 37 13.34 0.92 15.36
CA GLU A 37 12.93 2.00 16.26
C GLU A 37 12.05 3.05 15.57
N ARG A 38 12.37 3.43 14.32
CA ARG A 38 11.54 4.37 13.55
C ARG A 38 10.19 3.78 13.18
N LEU A 39 10.15 2.48 12.83
CA LEU A 39 8.90 1.78 12.53
C LEU A 39 7.99 1.72 13.77
N ILE A 40 8.54 1.35 14.92
CA ILE A 40 7.81 1.30 16.20
C ILE A 40 7.27 2.68 16.56
N ASN A 41 8.10 3.74 16.49
CA ASN A 41 7.67 5.09 16.79
C ASN A 41 6.54 5.57 15.87
N LYS A 42 6.64 5.26 14.57
CA LYS A 42 5.58 5.61 13.61
C LYS A 42 4.27 4.89 13.92
N LEU A 43 4.34 3.61 14.28
CA LEU A 43 3.17 2.82 14.69
C LEU A 43 2.56 3.34 15.99
N GLU A 44 3.36 3.66 17.00
CA GLU A 44 2.88 4.19 18.28
C GLU A 44 2.19 5.56 18.14
N VAL A 45 2.77 6.47 17.34
CA VAL A 45 2.16 7.77 17.06
C VAL A 45 0.81 7.59 16.36
N ASN A 46 0.73 6.69 15.37
CA ASN A 46 -0.53 6.40 14.68
C ASN A 46 -1.54 5.73 15.62
N ARG A 47 -1.10 4.79 16.46
CA ARG A 47 -1.93 4.15 17.48
C ARG A 47 -2.54 5.19 18.39
N ARG A 48 -1.77 6.16 18.90
CA ARG A 48 -2.29 7.23 19.80
C ARG A 48 -3.37 8.10 19.17
N LYS A 49 -3.38 8.27 17.84
CA LYS A 49 -4.40 9.07 17.13
C LYS A 49 -5.77 8.38 17.11
N VAL A 50 -5.80 7.05 17.07
CA VAL A 50 -7.06 6.29 17.06
C VAL A 50 -7.64 6.26 18.47
N LYS A 51 -8.67 7.07 18.75
CA LYS A 51 -9.37 7.09 20.05
C LYS A 51 -10.45 6.03 20.15
N ASN A 52 -11.24 5.91 19.08
CA ASN A 52 -12.31 4.94 18.93
C ASN A 52 -12.03 4.09 17.69
N PHE A 53 -12.35 2.81 17.75
CA PHE A 53 -12.19 1.87 16.66
C PHE A 53 -13.38 0.93 16.63
N GLU A 54 -13.96 0.74 15.45
CA GLU A 54 -15.02 -0.22 15.20
C GLU A 54 -14.57 -1.13 14.06
N GLY A 55 -14.79 -2.42 14.21
CA GLY A 55 -14.39 -3.41 13.22
C GLY A 55 -15.24 -4.66 13.29
N ASN A 56 -15.35 -5.34 12.16
CA ASN A 56 -15.92 -6.66 12.06
C ASN A 56 -15.04 -7.53 11.18
N GLY A 57 -15.17 -8.85 11.32
CA GLY A 57 -14.40 -9.77 10.49
C GLY A 57 -14.50 -11.21 10.94
N THR A 58 -13.54 -12.02 10.49
CA THR A 58 -13.44 -13.44 10.81
C THR A 58 -12.10 -13.72 11.47
N ILE A 59 -12.13 -14.42 12.60
CA ILE A 59 -10.95 -14.97 13.28
C ILE A 59 -10.84 -16.43 12.82
N ASN A 60 -9.69 -16.78 12.24
CA ASN A 60 -9.34 -18.15 11.91
C ASN A 60 -8.43 -18.69 13.02
N ILE A 61 -8.79 -19.84 13.60
CA ILE A 61 -8.07 -20.46 14.71
C ILE A 61 -7.55 -21.80 14.21
N THR A 62 -6.24 -21.98 14.27
CA THR A 62 -5.57 -23.22 13.87
C THR A 62 -4.66 -23.66 15.00
N SER A 63 -4.91 -24.86 15.52
CA SER A 63 -4.14 -25.52 16.57
C SER A 63 -4.22 -27.04 16.41
N ASP A 64 -3.36 -27.77 17.11
CA ASP A 64 -3.35 -29.24 17.07
C ASP A 64 -4.68 -29.87 17.56
N GLN A 65 -5.44 -29.15 18.39
CA GLN A 65 -6.68 -29.64 19.02
C GLN A 65 -7.95 -29.07 18.37
N PHE A 66 -7.84 -27.98 17.62
CA PHE A 66 -8.99 -27.26 17.06
C PHE A 66 -8.58 -26.50 15.81
N THR A 67 -9.36 -26.67 14.75
CA THR A 67 -9.29 -25.85 13.53
C THR A 67 -10.70 -25.35 13.23
N GLY A 68 -10.88 -24.03 13.20
CA GLY A 68 -12.18 -23.44 12.98
C GLY A 68 -12.11 -21.95 12.71
N SER A 69 -13.28 -21.35 12.46
CA SER A 69 -13.39 -19.91 12.25
C SER A 69 -14.60 -19.35 12.99
N ALA A 70 -14.49 -18.10 13.42
CA ALA A 70 -15.56 -17.38 14.11
C ALA A 70 -15.65 -15.96 13.57
N SER A 71 -16.87 -15.46 13.43
CA SER A 71 -17.09 -14.04 13.11
C SER A 71 -16.97 -13.21 14.37
N PHE A 72 -16.45 -11.98 14.27
CA PHE A 72 -16.38 -11.07 15.39
C PHE A 72 -16.82 -9.66 15.01
N ASN A 73 -17.32 -8.93 16.00
CA ASN A 73 -17.54 -7.49 15.97
C ASN A 73 -16.83 -6.89 17.18
N ILE A 74 -16.08 -5.82 16.99
CA ILE A 74 -15.33 -5.12 18.03
C ILE A 74 -15.61 -3.62 17.99
N ILE A 75 -15.84 -3.05 19.17
CA ILE A 75 -15.87 -1.61 19.40
C ILE A 75 -14.88 -1.32 20.54
N LEU A 76 -13.85 -0.54 20.26
CA LEU A 76 -12.83 -0.11 21.20
C LEU A 76 -12.95 1.40 21.41
N GLN A 77 -12.98 1.82 22.67
CA GLN A 77 -12.91 3.21 23.09
C GLN A 77 -11.80 3.36 24.13
N LYS A 78 -10.75 4.11 23.78
CA LYS A 78 -9.62 4.35 24.69
C LYS A 78 -10.04 5.24 25.87
N PRO A 79 -9.39 5.08 27.03
CA PRO A 79 -8.21 4.23 27.28
C PRO A 79 -8.50 2.76 27.60
N ASP A 80 -9.71 2.42 28.03
CA ASP A 80 -9.97 1.18 28.79
C ASP A 80 -11.26 0.43 28.41
N SER A 81 -12.02 0.88 27.41
CA SER A 81 -13.32 0.29 27.06
C SER A 81 -13.24 -0.56 25.79
N ILE A 82 -13.63 -1.83 25.87
CA ILE A 82 -13.74 -2.75 24.74
C ILE A 82 -15.06 -3.50 24.82
N TYR A 83 -15.80 -3.52 23.71
CA TYR A 83 -16.94 -4.39 23.48
C TYR A 83 -16.61 -5.35 22.35
N LEU A 84 -16.63 -6.65 22.62
CA LEU A 84 -16.28 -7.70 21.66
C LEU A 84 -17.38 -8.75 21.65
N THR A 85 -17.94 -8.99 20.47
CA THR A 85 -18.88 -10.08 20.21
C THR A 85 -18.21 -11.10 19.30
N VAL A 86 -18.16 -12.36 19.72
CA VAL A 86 -17.66 -13.47 18.90
C VAL A 86 -18.80 -14.44 18.65
N MET A 87 -19.00 -14.80 17.39
CA MET A 87 -20.09 -15.65 16.92
C MET A 87 -19.50 -16.86 16.21
N GLY A 88 -19.95 -18.04 16.61
CA GLY A 88 -19.52 -19.32 16.05
C GLY A 88 -20.00 -19.58 14.61
N PRO A 89 -19.74 -20.78 14.09
CA PRO A 89 -19.80 -22.05 14.82
C PRO A 89 -18.54 -22.37 15.64
N PHE A 90 -18.71 -22.90 16.85
CA PHE A 90 -17.62 -23.36 17.73
C PHE A 90 -17.59 -24.90 17.84
N ASN A 91 -18.01 -25.56 16.76
CA ASN A 91 -18.31 -26.99 16.74
C ASN A 91 -17.09 -27.83 16.37
#